data_AF-Q6VP07-F1
#
_entry.id   AF-Q6VP07-F1
#
_cell.length_a   1.000
_cell.length_b   1.000
_cell.length_c   1.000
_cell.angle_alpha   90.00
_cell.angle_beta   90.00
_cell.angle_gamma   90.00
#
_symmetry.space_group_name_H-M   'P 1'
#
loop_
_entity.id
_entity.type
_entity.pdbx_description
1 polymer ?
#
loop_
_entity_poly.entity_id
_entity_poly.type
_entity_poly.pdbx_seq_one_letter_code
_entity_poly.pdbx_strand_id
1 'polypeptide(L)'
;FIFGVRNKIHIIDLETTSVMFRKALIELNKIAALKGKILFVGTKRAASESVKKTALACNQFFVNHRWLGGMLTNWKTVRQSIKRLKDLEIQSQDGTFKKLTKKEALILNRELINLENSLGGIKNMGGLPDAIFAVGATHEHIAIKEA
;
A
#
# COMPACT_ATOMS: atom_id res chain seq x y z
N PHE A 1 0.59 24.50 11.35
CA PHE A 1 0.96 24.01 10.01
C PHE A 1 0.73 25.05 8.91
N ILE A 2 -0.26 25.94 8.98
CA ILE A 2 -0.39 27.06 8.03
C ILE A 2 0.47 28.22 8.53
N PHE A 3 1.40 28.69 7.71
CA PHE A 3 2.23 29.88 7.98
C PHE A 3 1.49 31.17 7.61
N GLY A 4 0.80 31.15 6.47
CA GLY A 4 0.06 32.31 5.95
C GLY A 4 -0.69 31.99 4.67
N VAL A 5 -1.26 33.02 4.04
CA VAL A 5 -2.01 32.91 2.77
C VAL A 5 -1.48 33.94 1.79
N ARG A 6 -1.14 33.51 0.58
CA ARG A 6 -0.76 34.41 -0.53
C ARG A 6 -1.52 34.01 -1.78
N ASN A 7 -2.16 34.96 -2.44
CA ASN A 7 -2.97 34.71 -3.64
C ASN A 7 -4.00 33.57 -3.45
N LYS A 8 -4.66 33.53 -2.27
CA LYS A 8 -5.62 32.48 -1.86
C LYS A 8 -5.03 31.06 -1.77
N ILE A 9 -3.70 30.92 -1.77
CA ILE A 9 -2.99 29.66 -1.56
C ILE A 9 -2.42 29.67 -0.13
N HIS A 10 -2.72 28.64 0.64
CA HIS A 10 -2.13 28.45 1.97
C HIS A 10 -0.65 28.05 1.82
N ILE A 11 0.21 28.76 2.54
CA ILE A 11 1.64 28.46 2.64
C ILE A 11 1.84 27.60 3.88
N ILE A 12 2.54 26.47 3.69
CA ILE A 12 2.86 25.55 4.78
C ILE A 12 4.05 26.09 5.59
N ASP A 13 3.93 26.04 6.90
CA ASP A 13 5.02 26.37 7.82
C ASP A 13 6.11 25.29 7.78
N LEU A 14 7.28 25.67 7.27
CA LEU A 14 8.44 24.78 7.13
C LEU A 14 9.16 24.54 8.45
N GLU A 15 9.08 25.43 9.43
CA GLU A 15 9.70 25.25 10.74
C GLU A 15 8.95 24.14 11.50
N THR A 16 7.62 24.27 11.60
CA THR A 16 6.77 23.21 12.16
C THR A 16 6.94 21.89 11.39
N THR A 17 6.95 21.93 10.05
CA THR A 17 7.17 20.73 9.22
C THR A 17 8.52 20.08 9.51
N SER A 18 9.60 20.86 9.64
CA SER A 18 10.94 20.36 9.92
C SER A 18 11.02 19.63 11.27
N VAL A 19 10.38 20.19 12.30
CA VAL A 19 10.30 19.56 13.64
C VAL A 19 9.52 18.25 13.58
N MET A 20 8.36 18.24 12.93
CA MET A 20 7.52 17.03 12.83
C MET A 20 8.17 15.95 11.97
N PHE A 21 8.85 16.34 10.90
CA PHE A 21 9.61 15.42 10.05
C PHE A 21 10.73 14.72 10.82
N ARG A 22 11.50 15.46 11.64
CA ARG A 22 12.52 14.87 12.51
C ARG A 22 11.92 13.87 13.50
N LYS A 23 10.78 14.18 14.11
CA LYS A 23 10.07 13.25 15.00
C LYS A 23 9.65 11.97 14.29
N ALA A 24 9.10 12.08 13.08
CA ALA A 24 8.72 10.94 12.26
C ALA A 24 9.93 10.07 11.89
N LEU A 25 11.05 10.68 11.50
CA LEU A 25 12.29 9.94 11.20
C LEU A 25 12.81 9.15 12.40
N ILE A 26 12.79 9.75 13.60
CA ILE A 26 13.23 9.06 14.82
C ILE A 26 12.38 7.80 15.04
N GLU A 27 11.06 7.89 14.87
CA GLU A 27 10.18 6.74 15.08
C GLU A 27 10.34 5.66 14.02
N LEU A 28 10.42 6.06 12.73
CA LEU A 28 10.67 5.12 11.63
C LEU A 28 12.02 4.41 11.79
N ASN A 29 13.05 5.09 12.29
CA ASN A 29 14.35 4.49 12.58
C ASN A 29 14.27 3.43 13.68
N LYS A 30 13.48 3.65 14.75
CA LYS A 30 13.28 2.64 15.79
C LYS A 30 12.58 1.39 15.23
N ILE A 31 11.53 1.59 14.45
CA ILE A 31 10.79 0.48 13.82
C ILE A 31 11.71 -0.30 12.89
N ALA A 32 12.47 0.40 12.04
CA ALA A 32 13.43 -0.22 11.13
C ALA A 32 14.53 -1.00 11.88
N ALA A 33 15.05 -0.46 13.00
CA ALA A 33 16.06 -1.14 13.82
C ALA A 33 15.54 -2.47 14.40
N LEU A 34 14.24 -2.57 14.68
CA LEU A 34 13.57 -3.79 15.14
C LEU A 34 13.12 -4.71 13.98
N LYS A 35 13.53 -4.42 12.74
CA LYS A 35 13.06 -5.09 11.52
C LYS A 35 11.53 -5.04 11.35
N GLY A 36 10.92 -3.98 11.88
CA GLY A 36 9.50 -3.71 11.72
C GLY A 36 9.15 -3.39 10.26
N LYS A 37 7.88 -3.58 9.94
CA LYS A 37 7.33 -3.46 8.59
C LYS A 37 6.67 -2.11 8.45
N ILE A 38 7.05 -1.38 7.42
CA ILE A 38 6.49 -0.07 7.09
C ILE A 38 5.67 -0.24 5.82
N LEU A 39 4.39 0.11 5.89
CA LEU A 39 3.48 0.07 4.75
C LEU A 39 3.36 1.46 4.13
N PHE A 40 3.82 1.60 2.89
CA PHE A 40 3.68 2.83 2.13
C PHE A 40 2.34 2.84 1.37
N VAL A 41 1.52 3.87 1.58
CA VAL A 41 0.18 3.99 1.01
C VAL A 41 0.07 5.26 0.20
N GLY A 42 -0.35 5.14 -1.06
CA GLY A 42 -0.64 6.28 -1.90
C GLY A 42 -1.24 5.85 -3.23
N THR A 43 -2.55 5.95 -3.33
CA THR A 43 -3.35 5.51 -4.49
C THR A 43 -3.61 6.63 -5.49
N LYS A 44 -3.38 7.89 -5.09
CA LYS A 44 -3.49 9.05 -6.00
C LYS A 44 -2.54 8.88 -7.19
N ARG A 45 -3.02 9.15 -8.41
CA ARG A 45 -2.25 9.01 -9.66
C ARG A 45 -0.84 9.62 -9.62
N ALA A 46 -0.70 10.78 -8.99
CA ALA A 46 0.60 11.48 -8.87
C ALA A 46 1.58 10.83 -7.87
N ALA A 47 1.08 10.02 -6.93
CA ALA A 47 1.88 9.38 -5.88
C ALA A 47 2.13 7.89 -6.15
N SER A 48 1.22 7.22 -6.87
CA SER A 48 1.21 5.76 -7.05
C SER A 48 2.57 5.16 -7.44
N GLU A 49 3.20 5.64 -8.51
CA GLU A 49 4.47 5.08 -8.98
C GLU A 49 5.62 5.39 -8.02
N SER A 50 5.66 6.62 -7.49
CA SER A 50 6.70 7.05 -6.56
C SER A 50 6.67 6.24 -5.25
N VAL A 51 5.47 5.99 -4.72
CA VAL A 51 5.23 5.18 -3.52
C VAL A 51 5.73 3.75 -3.74
N LYS A 52 5.34 3.11 -4.84
CA LYS A 52 5.79 1.76 -5.18
C LYS A 52 7.31 1.68 -5.31
N LYS A 53 7.91 2.58 -6.08
CA LYS A 53 9.36 2.61 -6.31
C LYS A 53 10.14 2.78 -5.01
N THR A 54 9.69 3.69 -4.15
CA THR A 54 10.35 3.99 -2.87
C THR A 54 10.24 2.82 -1.90
N ALA A 55 9.05 2.21 -1.77
CA ALA A 55 8.87 1.04 -0.91
C ALA A 55 9.77 -0.12 -1.34
N LEU A 56 9.84 -0.40 -2.66
CA LEU A 56 10.73 -1.43 -3.20
C LEU A 56 12.22 -1.12 -2.95
N ALA A 57 12.64 0.13 -3.15
CA ALA A 57 14.02 0.55 -2.86
C ALA A 57 14.40 0.37 -1.38
N CYS A 58 13.43 0.50 -0.48
CA CYS A 58 13.60 0.30 0.96
C CYS A 58 13.37 -1.15 1.42
N ASN A 59 13.07 -2.10 0.52
CA ASN A 59 12.62 -3.46 0.85
C ASN A 59 11.40 -3.50 1.80
N GLN A 60 10.45 -2.59 1.56
CA GLN A 60 9.22 -2.43 2.34
C GLN A 60 7.97 -2.64 1.47
N PHE A 61 6.81 -2.64 2.12
CA PHE A 61 5.53 -3.00 1.49
C PHE A 61 4.78 -1.76 1.01
N PHE A 62 3.89 -1.93 0.04
CA PHE A 62 3.12 -0.80 -0.50
C PHE A 62 1.68 -1.13 -0.90
N VAL A 63 0.84 -0.10 -0.95
CA VAL A 63 -0.46 -0.07 -1.61
C VAL A 63 -0.52 1.18 -2.47
N ASN A 64 -0.48 1.01 -3.79
CA ASN A 64 -0.39 2.14 -4.74
C ASN A 64 -1.55 2.25 -5.74
N HIS A 65 -2.50 1.30 -5.74
CA HIS A 65 -3.67 1.35 -6.62
C HIS A 65 -4.97 1.55 -5.87
N ARG A 66 -5.31 0.65 -4.95
CA ARG A 66 -6.56 0.72 -4.20
C ARG A 66 -6.39 0.14 -2.81
N TRP A 67 -6.80 0.91 -1.80
CA TRP A 67 -7.03 0.41 -0.46
C TRP A 67 -8.36 -0.32 -0.39
N LEU A 68 -8.36 -1.57 0.07
CA LEU A 68 -9.59 -2.30 0.38
C LEU A 68 -9.94 -2.05 1.84
N GLY A 69 -11.17 -1.64 2.12
CA GLY A 69 -11.62 -1.48 3.51
C GLY A 69 -11.49 -2.79 4.28
N GLY A 70 -10.96 -2.73 5.49
CA GLY A 70 -10.64 -3.90 6.30
C GLY A 70 -9.23 -4.43 6.13
N MET A 71 -8.36 -3.72 5.39
CA MET A 71 -6.97 -4.14 5.14
C MET A 71 -6.16 -4.34 6.42
N LEU A 72 -6.41 -3.55 7.47
CA LEU A 72 -5.75 -3.70 8.76
C LEU A 72 -6.70 -4.32 9.79
N THR A 73 -7.94 -3.83 9.82
CA THR A 73 -8.93 -4.23 10.83
C THR A 73 -9.47 -5.65 10.64
N ASN A 74 -9.42 -6.20 9.41
CA ASN A 74 -9.81 -7.59 9.12
C ASN A 74 -8.70 -8.35 8.35
N TRP A 75 -7.51 -8.40 8.95
CA TRP A 75 -6.35 -9.07 8.37
C TRP A 75 -6.57 -10.56 8.05
N LYS A 76 -7.45 -11.25 8.78
CA LYS A 76 -7.75 -12.67 8.54
C LYS A 76 -8.32 -12.88 7.13
N THR A 77 -9.27 -12.05 6.72
CA THR A 77 -9.85 -12.12 5.37
C THR A 77 -8.85 -11.66 4.32
N VAL A 78 -8.09 -10.60 4.57
CA VAL A 78 -7.04 -10.13 3.66
C VAL A 78 -6.00 -11.22 3.39
N ARG A 79 -5.60 -11.98 4.42
CA ARG A 79 -4.70 -13.12 4.29
C ARG A 79 -5.27 -14.22 3.38
N GLN A 80 -6.58 -14.48 3.43
CA GLN A 80 -7.24 -15.42 2.52
C GLN A 80 -7.20 -14.93 1.08
N SER A 81 -7.43 -13.63 0.84
CA SER A 81 -7.31 -13.03 -0.49
C SER A 81 -5.86 -13.05 -1.02
N ILE A 82 -4.87 -12.84 -0.15
CA ILE A 82 -3.44 -13.01 -0.50
C ILE A 82 -3.13 -14.47 -0.86
N LYS A 83 -3.70 -15.45 -0.14
CA LYS A 83 -3.55 -16.86 -0.50
C LYS A 83 -4.14 -17.14 -1.89
N ARG A 84 -5.36 -16.65 -2.15
CA ARG A 84 -6.01 -16.76 -3.46
C ARG A 84 -5.18 -16.14 -4.59
N LEU A 85 -4.57 -14.98 -4.34
CA LEU A 85 -3.65 -14.34 -5.29
C LEU A 85 -2.48 -15.28 -5.62
N LYS A 86 -1.81 -15.84 -4.62
CA LYS A 86 -0.70 -16.78 -4.84
C LYS A 86 -1.12 -18.04 -5.59
N ASP A 87 -2.29 -18.59 -5.28
CA ASP A 87 -2.84 -19.76 -5.97
C ASP A 87 -3.09 -19.46 -7.46
N LEU A 88 -3.62 -18.26 -7.78
CA LEU A 88 -3.83 -17.81 -9.16
C LEU A 88 -2.52 -17.55 -9.91
N GLU A 89 -1.50 -16.99 -9.25
CA GLU A 89 -0.16 -16.82 -9.83
C GLU A 89 0.44 -18.17 -10.24
N ILE A 90 0.33 -19.19 -9.39
CA ILE A 90 0.80 -20.54 -9.67
C ILE A 90 0.05 -21.16 -10.86
N GLN A 91 -1.30 -21.11 -10.85
CA GLN A 91 -2.14 -21.65 -11.93
C GLN A 91 -1.92 -20.95 -13.29
N SER A 92 -1.51 -19.68 -13.24
CA SER A 92 -1.16 -18.93 -14.46
C SER A 92 0.17 -19.41 -15.04
N GLN A 93 1.15 -19.72 -14.18
CA GLN A 93 2.50 -20.14 -14.56
C GLN A 93 2.59 -21.63 -14.95
N ASP A 94 1.84 -22.51 -14.27
CA ASP A 94 1.87 -23.96 -14.50
C ASP A 94 1.07 -24.42 -15.74
N GLY A 95 0.40 -23.48 -16.42
CA GLY A 95 -0.38 -23.74 -17.62
C GLY A 95 -1.80 -24.26 -17.37
N THR A 96 -2.28 -24.27 -16.12
CA THR A 96 -3.67 -24.63 -15.77
C THR A 96 -4.67 -23.80 -16.57
N PHE A 97 -4.41 -22.51 -16.75
CA PHE A 97 -5.29 -21.61 -17.52
C PHE A 97 -5.47 -22.06 -18.99
N LYS A 98 -4.47 -22.74 -19.58
CA LYS A 98 -4.53 -23.21 -20.97
C LYS A 98 -5.46 -24.41 -21.14
N LYS A 99 -5.79 -25.12 -20.05
CA LYS A 99 -6.71 -26.27 -20.05
C LYS A 99 -8.18 -25.85 -19.90
N LEU A 100 -8.43 -24.57 -19.63
CA LEU A 100 -9.77 -24.01 -19.43
C LEU A 100 -10.34 -23.44 -20.73
N THR A 101 -11.65 -23.19 -20.74
CA THR A 101 -12.26 -22.42 -21.83
C THR A 101 -11.72 -20.99 -21.85
N LYS A 102 -11.74 -20.34 -23.02
CA LYS A 102 -11.32 -18.94 -23.16
C LYS A 102 -12.04 -18.00 -22.19
N LYS A 103 -13.33 -18.28 -21.91
CA LYS A 103 -14.15 -17.49 -20.99
C LYS A 103 -13.69 -17.63 -19.54
N GLU A 104 -13.45 -18.86 -19.08
CA GLU A 104 -12.99 -19.13 -17.71
C GLU A 104 -11.58 -18.58 -17.49
N ALA A 105 -10.67 -18.82 -18.43
CA ALA A 105 -9.32 -18.27 -18.37
C ALA A 105 -9.32 -16.73 -18.30
N LEU A 106 -10.22 -16.07 -19.05
CA LEU A 106 -10.37 -14.61 -18.98
C LEU A 106 -10.87 -14.13 -17.61
N ILE A 107 -11.82 -14.84 -17.00
CA ILE A 107 -12.35 -14.50 -15.67
C ILE A 107 -11.25 -14.61 -14.61
N LEU A 108 -10.51 -15.73 -14.60
CA LEU A 108 -9.42 -15.94 -13.65
C LEU A 108 -8.29 -14.92 -13.85
N ASN A 109 -7.98 -14.55 -15.09
CA ASN A 109 -6.97 -13.53 -15.37
C ASN A 109 -7.39 -12.14 -14.87
N ARG A 110 -8.67 -11.78 -15.01
CA ARG A 110 -9.21 -10.53 -14.43
C ARG A 110 -9.14 -10.53 -12.91
N GLU A 111 -9.48 -11.66 -12.28
CA GLU A 111 -9.35 -11.83 -10.83
C GLU A 111 -7.90 -11.65 -10.38
N LEU A 112 -6.95 -12.30 -11.06
CA LEU A 112 -5.51 -12.18 -10.80
C LEU A 112 -5.04 -10.73 -10.89
N ILE A 113 -5.36 -10.02 -11.97
CA ILE A 113 -4.95 -8.61 -12.16
C ILE A 113 -5.53 -7.71 -11.06
N ASN A 114 -6.81 -7.90 -10.69
CA ASN A 114 -7.45 -7.09 -9.66
C ASN A 114 -6.84 -7.33 -8.28
N LEU A 115 -6.54 -8.58 -7.95
CA LEU A 115 -5.88 -8.95 -6.70
C LEU A 115 -4.43 -8.46 -6.67
N GLU A 116 -3.67 -8.59 -7.76
CA GLU A 116 -2.28 -8.10 -7.83
C GLU A 116 -2.22 -6.58 -7.68
N ASN A 117 -3.13 -5.84 -8.32
CA ASN A 117 -3.21 -4.39 -8.16
C ASN A 117 -3.50 -3.98 -6.71
N SER A 118 -4.35 -4.73 -6.01
CA SER A 118 -4.81 -4.36 -4.66
C SER A 118 -3.91 -4.90 -3.54
N LEU A 119 -3.34 -6.09 -3.72
CA LEU A 119 -2.66 -6.86 -2.67
C LEU A 119 -1.21 -7.23 -3.03
N GLY A 120 -0.78 -7.02 -4.28
CA GLY A 120 0.55 -7.42 -4.75
C GLY A 120 1.69 -6.82 -3.93
N GLY A 121 1.56 -5.57 -3.51
CA GLY A 121 2.55 -4.90 -2.67
C GLY A 121 2.60 -5.35 -1.21
N ILE A 122 1.61 -6.13 -0.73
CA ILE A 122 1.56 -6.68 0.64
C ILE A 122 1.57 -8.22 0.67
N LYS A 123 1.63 -8.90 -0.48
CA LYS A 123 1.51 -10.37 -0.57
C LYS A 123 2.58 -11.15 0.20
N ASN A 124 3.70 -10.49 0.50
CA ASN A 124 4.83 -11.06 1.24
C ASN A 124 5.02 -10.43 2.64
N MET A 125 4.06 -9.66 3.15
CA MET A 125 4.18 -8.96 4.45
C MET A 125 4.05 -9.90 5.66
N GLY A 126 3.35 -11.02 5.50
CA GLY A 126 3.25 -12.08 6.52
C GLY A 126 2.51 -11.72 7.82
N GLY A 127 2.08 -10.46 7.99
CA GLY A 127 1.40 -9.94 9.18
C GLY A 127 1.01 -8.49 8.99
N LEU A 128 0.44 -7.87 10.03
CA LEU A 128 0.16 -6.44 10.03
C LEU A 128 1.47 -5.62 10.01
N PRO A 129 1.43 -4.39 9.47
CA PRO A 129 2.56 -3.46 9.53
C PRO A 129 2.68 -2.83 10.93
N ASP A 130 3.90 -2.41 11.27
CA ASP A 130 4.20 -1.70 12.52
C ASP A 130 4.05 -0.18 12.36
N ALA A 131 4.15 0.33 11.13
CA ALA A 131 3.85 1.71 10.79
C ALA A 131 3.28 1.86 9.39
N ILE A 132 2.56 2.97 9.18
CA ILE A 132 2.01 3.35 7.89
C ILE A 132 2.53 4.73 7.49
N PHE A 133 3.01 4.83 6.26
CA PHE A 133 3.38 6.08 5.62
C PHE A 133 2.38 6.37 4.50
N ALA A 134 1.45 7.29 4.73
CA ALA A 134 0.37 7.61 3.79
C ALA A 134 0.61 8.94 3.06
N VAL A 135 0.40 8.96 1.75
CA VAL A 135 0.48 10.16 0.90
C VAL A 135 -0.92 10.58 0.47
N GLY A 136 -1.33 11.79 0.87
CA GLY A 136 -2.64 12.34 0.53
C GLY A 136 -3.73 11.88 1.49
N ALA A 137 -3.68 12.37 2.73
CA ALA A 137 -4.54 11.92 3.82
C ALA A 137 -6.05 11.98 3.54
N THR A 138 -6.51 12.94 2.75
CA THR A 138 -7.91 13.03 2.32
C THR A 138 -8.29 11.91 1.35
N HIS A 139 -7.39 11.50 0.47
CA HIS A 139 -7.62 10.39 -0.45
C HIS A 139 -7.54 9.05 0.28
N GLU A 140 -6.56 8.90 1.18
CA GLU A 140 -6.29 7.67 1.94
C GLU A 140 -6.99 7.62 3.31
N HIS A 141 -8.11 8.33 3.47
CA HIS A 141 -8.80 8.47 4.75
C HIS A 141 -9.22 7.13 5.39
N ILE A 142 -9.54 6.11 4.59
CA ILE A 142 -9.88 4.77 5.08
C ILE A 142 -8.65 4.12 5.72
N ALA A 143 -7.50 4.17 5.04
CA ALA A 143 -6.25 3.61 5.54
C ALA A 143 -5.84 4.28 6.86
N ILE A 144 -5.99 5.61 6.95
CA ILE A 144 -5.67 6.37 8.16
C ILE A 144 -6.64 6.06 9.29
N LYS A 145 -7.93 5.83 8.99
CA LYS A 145 -8.93 5.49 10.01
C LYS A 145 -8.75 4.09 10.58
N GLU A 146 -8.22 3.17 9.77
CA GLU A 146 -7.91 1.81 10.19
C GLU A 146 -6.59 1.67 10.96
N ALA A 147 -5.68 2.65 10.82
CA ALA A 147 -4.37 2.72 11.46
C ALA A 147 -4.46 3.29 12.88
#